data_AF-V5GFS7-F1
#
_entry.id   AF-V5GFS7-F1
#
_cell.length_a   1.000
_cell.length_b   1.000
_cell.length_c   1.000
_cell.angle_alpha   90.00
_cell.angle_beta   90.00
_cell.angle_gamma   90.00
#
_symmetry.space_group_name_H-M   'P 1'
#
loop_
_entity.id
_entity.type
_entity.pdbx_description
1 polymer ?
#
loop_
_entity_poly.entity_id
_entity_poly.type
_entity_poly.pdbx_seq_one_letter_code
_entity_poly.pdbx_strand_id
1 'polypeptide(L)'
;LDLSSYLLTPLQRLGKYKLFLENIEKQLTKLKLPTGNVQMALDIIKGEMSKGNDFVAIESIENSPINKEDYGSFKMREKFNILKPRRFEAMVFLFENIIVFT
;
A
#
# COMPACT_ATOMS: atom_id res chain seq x y z
N LEU A 1 -0.82 0.85 30.82
CA LEU A 1 -0.84 1.25 29.40
C LEU A 1 0.52 1.87 29.10
N ASP A 2 1.28 1.26 28.20
CA ASP A 2 2.61 1.74 27.80
C ASP A 2 2.51 2.56 26.51
N LEU A 3 3.46 3.47 26.27
CA LEU A 3 3.54 4.32 25.08
C LEU A 3 3.40 3.51 23.78
N SER A 4 4.01 2.33 23.74
CA SER A 4 3.93 1.38 22.63
C SER A 4 2.48 1.06 22.23
N SER A 5 1.57 0.94 23.19
CA SER A 5 0.16 0.67 22.92
C SER A 5 -0.58 1.88 22.33
N TYR A 6 -0.21 3.10 22.72
CA TYR A 6 -0.77 4.32 22.16
C TYR A 6 -0.33 4.55 20.71
N LEU A 7 0.93 4.24 20.39
CA LEU A 7 1.47 4.35 19.02
C LEU A 7 0.78 3.41 18.02
N LEU A 8 0.25 2.27 18.47
CA LEU A 8 -0.53 1.36 17.63
C LEU A 8 -1.98 1.80 17.40
N THR A 9 -2.49 2.75 18.20
CA THR A 9 -3.91 3.13 18.19
C THR A 9 -4.36 3.68 16.83
N PRO A 10 -3.59 4.54 16.13
CA PRO A 10 -3.94 5.01 14.79
C PRO A 10 -4.03 3.89 13.75
N LEU A 11 -3.06 2.96 13.76
CA LEU A 11 -3.05 1.78 12.87
C LEU A 11 -4.25 0.87 13.12
N GLN A 12 -4.57 0.60 14.39
CA GLN A 12 -5.74 -0.18 14.78
C GLN A 12 -7.06 0.51 14.40
N ARG A 13 -7.10 1.84 14.44
CA ARG A 13 -8.28 2.63 14.07
C ARG A 13 -8.60 2.51 12.58
N LEU A 14 -7.59 2.49 11.70
CA LEU A 14 -7.78 2.24 10.26
C LEU A 14 -8.46 0.89 9.99
N GLY A 15 -8.03 -0.16 10.70
CA GLY A 15 -8.66 -1.48 10.62
C GLY A 15 -10.15 -1.45 11.04
N LYS A 16 -10.50 -0.67 12.07
CA LYS A 16 -11.91 -0.49 12.49
C LYS A 16 -12.73 0.24 11.43
N TYR A 17 -12.17 1.27 10.78
CA TYR A 17 -12.87 1.97 9.71
C TYR A 17 -13.10 1.08 8.49
N LYS A 18 -12.12 0.25 8.11
CA LYS A 18 -12.29 -0.76 7.04
C LYS A 18 -13.48 -1.67 7.32
N LEU A 19 -13.51 -2.30 8.50
CA LEU A 19 -14.60 -3.21 8.89
C LEU A 19 -15.97 -2.50 8.91
N PHE A 20 -16.00 -1.25 9.36
CA PHE A 20 -17.22 -0.46 9.39
C PHE A 20 -17.75 -0.18 7.97
N LEU A 21 -16.89 0.24 7.05
CA LEU A 21 -17.25 0.49 5.66
C LEU A 21 -17.65 -0.80 4.92
N GLU A 22 -16.96 -1.92 5.13
CA GLU A 22 -17.33 -3.24 4.58
C GLU A 22 -18.73 -3.66 5.05
N ASN A 23 -19.08 -3.37 6.31
CA ASN A 23 -20.42 -3.63 6.81
C ASN A 23 -21.47 -2.72 6.16
N ILE A 24 -21.18 -1.42 5.94
CA ILE A 24 -22.09 -0.51 5.23
C ILE A 24 -22.31 -1.00 3.80
N GLU A 25 -21.24 -1.32 3.07
CA GLU A 25 -21.30 -1.85 1.71
C GLU A 25 -22.20 -3.09 1.61
N LYS A 26 -22.03 -4.02 2.56
CA LYS A 26 -22.87 -5.23 2.65
C LYS A 26 -24.34 -4.91 2.82
N GLN A 27 -24.70 -3.90 3.63
CA GLN A 27 -26.09 -3.48 3.82
C GLN A 27 -26.65 -2.77 2.58
N LEU A 28 -25.89 -1.86 1.96
CA LEU A 28 -26.29 -1.19 0.73
C LEU A 28 -26.52 -2.19 -0.41
N THR A 29 -25.65 -3.19 -0.53
CA THR A 29 -25.79 -4.28 -1.52
C THR A 29 -27.08 -5.07 -1.31
N LYS A 30 -27.42 -5.42 -0.06
CA LYS A 30 -28.70 -6.08 0.26
C LYS A 30 -29.92 -5.24 -0.11
N LEU A 31 -29.82 -3.93 0.07
CA LEU A 31 -30.87 -2.96 -0.26
C LEU A 31 -30.87 -2.55 -1.75
N LYS A 32 -29.96 -3.09 -2.57
CA LYS A 32 -29.74 -2.71 -3.98
C LYS A 32 -29.52 -1.20 -4.17
N LEU A 33 -28.89 -0.57 -3.18
CA LEU A 33 -28.52 0.84 -3.23
C LEU A 33 -27.12 1.03 -3.83
N PRO A 34 -26.81 2.21 -4.40
CA PRO A 34 -25.48 2.50 -4.93
C PRO A 34 -24.38 2.37 -3.87
N THR A 35 -23.32 1.62 -4.18
CA THR A 35 -22.17 1.39 -3.28
C THR A 35 -20.93 2.21 -3.64
N GLY A 36 -20.94 2.96 -4.75
CA GLY A 36 -19.76 3.61 -5.31
C GLY A 36 -18.96 4.46 -4.32
N ASN A 37 -19.64 5.29 -3.52
CA ASN A 37 -18.96 6.14 -2.52
C ASN A 37 -18.28 5.31 -1.42
N VAL A 38 -18.90 4.20 -1.01
CA VAL A 38 -18.36 3.33 0.04
C VAL A 38 -17.17 2.54 -0.51
N GLN A 39 -17.25 2.09 -1.76
CA GLN A 39 -16.14 1.42 -2.44
C GLN A 39 -14.92 2.36 -2.56
N MET A 40 -15.13 3.60 -3.00
CA MET A 40 -14.04 4.60 -3.06
C MET A 40 -13.41 4.83 -1.67
N ALA A 41 -14.22 4.96 -0.63
CA ALA A 41 -13.72 5.12 0.74
C ALA A 41 -12.93 3.88 1.21
N LEU A 42 -13.39 2.66 0.88
CA LEU A 42 -12.68 1.42 1.18
C LEU A 42 -11.32 1.36 0.48
N ASP A 43 -11.25 1.79 -0.77
CA ASP A 43 -10.01 1.79 -1.55
C ASP A 43 -8.99 2.77 -0.98
N ILE A 44 -9.44 3.95 -0.52
CA ILE A 44 -8.59 4.91 0.21
C ILE A 44 -8.02 4.26 1.48
N ILE A 45 -8.87 3.67 2.33
CA ILE A 45 -8.40 3.08 3.60
C ILE A 45 -7.43 1.92 3.36
N LYS A 46 -7.70 1.05 2.39
CA LYS A 46 -6.78 -0.03 2.01
C LYS A 46 -5.44 0.52 1.55
N GLY A 47 -5.44 1.60 0.77
CA GLY A 47 -4.23 2.31 0.37
C GLY A 47 -3.44 2.82 1.57
N GLU A 48 -4.07 3.58 2.48
CA GLU A 48 -3.41 4.11 3.67
C GLU A 48 -2.83 3.03 4.60
N MET A 49 -3.51 1.88 4.73
CA MET A 49 -3.02 0.76 5.53
C MET A 49 -1.76 0.12 4.96
N SER A 50 -1.59 0.14 3.63
CA SER A 50 -0.41 -0.42 2.95
C SER A 50 0.78 0.54 2.96
N LYS A 51 0.55 1.86 3.02
CA LYS A 51 1.62 2.88 2.96
C LYS A 51 2.74 2.69 3.97
N GLY A 52 2.44 2.24 5.19
CA GLY A 52 3.47 1.99 6.20
C GLY A 52 4.46 0.90 5.75
N ASN A 53 3.94 -0.18 5.16
CA ASN A 53 4.76 -1.25 4.61
C ASN A 53 5.52 -0.79 3.36
N ASP A 54 4.87 0.05 2.55
CA ASP A 54 5.46 0.60 1.35
C ASP A 54 6.63 1.51 1.68
N PHE A 55 6.50 2.41 2.67
CA PHE A 55 7.58 3.28 3.12
C PHE A 55 8.79 2.48 3.61
N VAL A 56 8.57 1.45 4.44
CA VAL A 56 9.64 0.56 4.89
C VAL A 56 10.33 -0.13 3.70
N ALA A 57 9.56 -0.55 2.69
CA ALA A 57 10.11 -1.17 1.50
C ALA A 57 10.91 -0.18 0.64
N ILE A 58 10.41 1.05 0.45
CA ILE A 58 11.11 2.13 -0.27
C ILE A 58 12.41 2.52 0.46
N GLU A 59 12.40 2.52 1.79
CA GLU A 59 13.58 2.81 2.60
C GLU A 59 14.67 1.75 2.46
N SER A 60 14.30 0.50 2.16
CA SER A 60 15.28 -0.57 1.87
C SER A 60 16.05 -0.40 0.54
N ILE A 61 15.64 0.55 -0.32
CA ILE A 61 16.38 0.88 -1.54
C ILE A 61 17.61 1.72 -1.18
N GLU A 62 18.79 1.11 -1.25
CA GLU A 62 20.08 1.73 -0.98
C GLU A 62 20.81 2.17 -2.27
N ASN A 63 21.72 3.13 -2.16
CA ASN A 63 22.62 3.57 -3.24
C ASN A 63 21.93 3.99 -4.56
N SER A 64 20.72 4.56 -4.47
CA SER A 64 20.05 5.08 -5.66
C SER A 64 20.82 6.28 -6.24
N PRO A 65 21.03 6.34 -7.56
CA PRO A 65 21.71 7.46 -8.21
C PRO A 65 20.83 8.73 -8.30
N ILE A 66 19.54 8.63 -8.00
CA ILE A 66 18.59 9.75 -8.03
C ILE A 66 17.84 9.86 -6.70
N ASN A 67 17.29 11.03 -6.41
CA ASN A 67 16.51 11.24 -5.19
C ASN A 67 15.21 10.39 -5.26
N LYS A 68 14.84 9.74 -4.15
CA LYS A 68 13.60 8.94 -4.05
C LYS A 68 12.35 9.81 -4.23
N GLU A 69 12.43 11.11 -3.96
CA GLU A 69 11.35 12.07 -4.22
C GLU A 69 11.00 12.16 -5.72
N ASP A 70 11.98 11.93 -6.61
CA ASP A 70 11.79 11.99 -8.06
C ASP A 70 11.14 10.71 -8.63
N TYR A 71 11.04 9.63 -7.84
CA TYR A 71 10.41 8.38 -8.28
C TYR A 71 8.92 8.54 -8.58
N GLY A 72 8.26 9.52 -7.94
CA GLY A 72 6.82 9.69 -7.96
C GLY A 72 6.10 8.69 -7.06
N SER A 73 4.77 8.57 -7.22
CA SER A 73 3.94 7.74 -6.34
C SER A 73 4.30 6.26 -6.47
N PHE A 74 4.59 5.59 -5.36
CA PHE A 74 4.74 4.13 -5.32
C PHE A 74 3.43 3.43 -5.70
N LYS A 75 3.53 2.38 -6.52
CA LYS A 75 2.35 1.62 -7.00
C LYS A 75 2.38 0.18 -6.50
N MET A 76 3.50 -0.52 -6.63
CA MET A 76 3.64 -1.92 -6.22
C MET A 76 5.10 -2.36 -6.13
N ARG A 77 5.34 -3.47 -5.43
CA ARG A 77 6.60 -4.22 -5.46
C ARG A 77 6.33 -5.71 -5.54
N GLU A 78 7.17 -6.45 -6.23
CA GLU A 78 7.09 -7.91 -6.30
C GLU A 78 8.45 -8.52 -6.65
N LYS A 79 8.66 -9.78 -6.29
CA LYS A 79 9.87 -10.54 -6.60
C LYS A 79 9.76 -11.14 -8.00
N PHE A 80 10.74 -10.86 -8.85
CA PHE A 80 10.78 -11.36 -10.23
C PHE A 80 12.05 -12.18 -10.49
N ASN A 81 11.89 -13.19 -11.35
CA ASN A 81 13.01 -13.88 -11.99
C ASN A 81 13.32 -13.19 -13.32
N ILE A 82 14.38 -12.39 -13.35
CA ILE A 82 14.85 -11.70 -14.54
C ILE A 82 15.66 -12.67 -15.38
N LEU A 83 15.30 -12.83 -16.67
CA LEU A 83 15.90 -13.84 -17.54
C LEU A 83 17.09 -13.35 -18.36
N LYS A 84 17.12 -12.06 -18.71
CA LYS A 84 18.13 -11.44 -19.57
C LYS A 84 18.59 -10.10 -18.98
N PRO A 85 19.86 -9.70 -19.18
CA PRO A 85 20.93 -10.42 -19.91
C PRO A 85 21.51 -11.60 -19.13
N ARG A 86 21.34 -11.63 -17.80
CA ARG A 86 21.72 -12.74 -16.92
C ARG A 86 20.48 -13.19 -16.14
N ARG A 87 20.41 -14.46 -15.78
CA ARG A 87 19.38 -14.96 -14.87
C ARG A 87 19.70 -14.55 -13.43
N PHE A 88 18.81 -13.80 -12.81
CA PHE A 88 18.86 -13.46 -11.39
C PHE A 88 17.46 -13.17 -10.86
N GLU A 89 17.32 -13.26 -9.55
CA GLU A 89 16.10 -12.90 -8.85
C GLU A 89 16.29 -11.50 -8.27
N ALA A 90 15.29 -10.63 -8.47
CA ALA A 90 15.33 -9.25 -8.02
C ALA A 90 13.98 -8.84 -7.45
N MET A 91 13.99 -7.96 -6.47
CA MET A 91 12.79 -7.23 -6.07
C MET A 91 12.63 -6.06 -7.04
N VAL A 92 11.45 -5.97 -7.65
CA VAL A 92 11.12 -4.91 -8.61
C VAL A 92 10.10 -3.99 -7.98
N PHE A 93 10.43 -2.70 -7.93
CA PHE A 93 9.57 -1.64 -7.43
C PHE A 93 9.06 -0.82 -8.60
N LEU A 94 7.74 -0.67 -8.69
CA LEU A 94 7.07 0.17 -9.67
C LEU A 94 6.63 1.47 -9.00
N PHE A 95 7.16 2.57 -9.52
CA PHE A 95 6.72 3.93 -9.20
C PHE A 95 6.10 4.58 -10.44
N GLU A 96 5.56 5.78 -10.26
CA GLU A 96 4.92 6.54 -11.35
C GLU A 96 5.90 6.95 -12.44
N ASN A 97 7.13 7.32 -12.07
CA ASN A 97 8.12 7.85 -13.02
C ASN A 97 9.24 6.85 -13.35
N ILE A 98 9.44 5.80 -12.54
CA ILE A 98 10.58 4.89 -12.65
C ILE A 98 10.25 3.45 -12.19
N ILE A 99 11.04 2.51 -12.67
CA ILE A 99 11.10 1.13 -12.18
C ILE A 99 12.48 0.90 -11.56
N VAL A 100 12.52 0.45 -10.31
CA VAL A 100 13.77 0.14 -9.60
C VAL A 100 13.91 -1.36 -9.45
N PHE A 101 15.07 -1.91 -9.81
CA PHE A 101 15.44 -3.30 -9.62
C PHE A 101 16.50 -3.35 -8.52
N THR A 102 16.24 -4.11 -7.46
CA THR A 102 17.19 -4.36 -6.35
C THR A 102 17.55 -5.83 -6.24
#